data_AF-I9QBW0-F1
#
_entry.id   AF-I9QBW0-F1
#
_cell.length_a   1.000
_cell.length_b   1.000
_cell.length_c   1.000
_cell.angle_alpha   90.00
_cell.angle_beta   90.00
_cell.angle_gamma   90.00
#
_symmetry.space_group_name_H-M   'P 1'
#
loop_
_entity.id
_entity.type
_entity.pdbx_description
1 polymer ?
#
loop_
_entity_poly.entity_id
_entity_poly.type
_entity_poly.pdbx_seq_one_letter_code
_entity_poly.pdbx_strand_id
1 'polypeptide(L)'
;MKAYSDFNGVVPEGVQVTVEGSLVRLFFDYAKNEITVEGEKREQLVCENVNASGRTYEELVSAIVTDRYSADRREAVFANYEEAKDETSELTEVKRAEYLKEYSDFQAWRKRAKEVANEVLAKL
;
A
#
# COMPACT_ATOMS: atom_id res chain seq x y z
N MET A 1 -3.12 -4.82 4.15
CA MET A 1 -4.40 -4.64 4.87
C MET A 1 -4.23 -3.47 5.83
N LYS A 2 -5.27 -2.65 6.11
CA LYS A 2 -5.12 -1.59 7.12
C LYS A 2 -5.23 -2.16 8.53
N ALA A 3 -4.37 -1.72 9.43
CA ALA A 3 -4.46 -1.99 10.87
C ALA A 3 -4.84 -0.73 11.64
N TYR A 4 -5.67 -0.90 12.68
CA TYR A 4 -6.23 0.17 13.49
C TYR A 4 -5.90 -0.10 14.96
N SER A 5 -5.47 0.94 15.68
CA SER A 5 -5.26 0.88 17.12
C SER A 5 -5.64 2.20 17.78
N ASP A 6 -5.91 2.17 19.08
CA ASP A 6 -6.16 3.39 19.85
C ASP A 6 -4.92 4.30 19.80
N PHE A 7 -5.15 5.59 19.57
CA PHE A 7 -4.06 6.55 19.46
C PHE A 7 -3.61 7.02 20.85
N ASN A 8 -2.41 6.62 21.26
CA ASN A 8 -1.85 6.93 22.59
C ASN A 8 -0.96 8.20 22.59
N GLY A 9 -1.09 9.08 21.61
CA GLY A 9 -0.38 10.36 21.56
C GLY A 9 0.95 10.37 20.79
N VAL A 10 1.53 9.21 20.46
CA VAL A 10 2.75 9.11 19.66
C VAL A 10 2.47 8.30 18.39
N VAL A 11 2.69 8.93 17.23
CA VAL A 11 2.65 8.26 15.92
C VAL A 11 4.04 7.66 15.68
N PRO A 12 4.17 6.35 15.45
CA PRO A 12 5.46 5.75 15.11
C PRO A 12 6.03 6.33 13.80
N GLU A 13 7.34 6.50 13.75
CA GLU A 13 8.05 6.94 12.55
C GLU A 13 8.65 5.76 11.77
N GLY A 14 8.60 5.86 10.44
CA GLY A 14 9.16 4.85 9.53
C GLY A 14 8.39 3.54 9.53
N VAL A 15 9.11 2.44 9.32
CA VAL A 15 8.55 1.07 9.30
C VAL A 15 8.81 0.34 10.62
N GLN A 16 7.77 -0.18 11.28
CA GLN A 16 7.95 -1.17 12.37
C GLN A 16 7.95 -2.58 11.80
N VAL A 17 8.86 -3.42 12.33
CA VAL A 17 9.08 -4.79 11.87
C VAL A 17 9.00 -5.73 13.06
N THR A 18 8.17 -6.76 12.95
CA THR A 18 8.11 -7.85 13.93
C THR A 18 8.40 -9.17 13.23
N VAL A 19 9.33 -9.95 13.77
CA VAL A 19 9.72 -11.26 13.21
C VAL A 19 9.20 -12.37 14.09
N GLU A 20 8.35 -13.23 13.54
CA GLU A 20 7.75 -14.40 14.21
C GLU A 20 8.10 -15.67 13.43
N GLY A 21 9.19 -16.34 13.80
CA GLY A 21 9.70 -17.48 13.03
C GLY A 21 10.09 -17.06 11.61
N SER A 22 9.46 -17.64 10.59
CA SER A 22 9.67 -17.26 9.19
C SER A 22 8.85 -16.04 8.74
N LEU A 23 7.86 -15.61 9.52
CA LEU A 23 6.97 -14.51 9.18
C LEU A 23 7.61 -13.16 9.55
N VAL A 24 7.57 -12.21 8.62
CA VAL A 24 7.92 -10.81 8.87
C VAL A 24 6.65 -9.97 8.76
N ARG A 25 6.23 -9.36 9.87
CA ARG A 25 5.10 -8.43 9.92
C ARG A 25 5.61 -7.01 9.81
N LEU A 26 5.03 -6.26 8.88
CA LEU A 26 5.38 -4.89 8.56
C LEU A 26 4.25 -3.97 8.96
N PHE A 27 4.58 -2.85 9.59
CA PHE A 27 3.65 -1.76 9.87
C PHE A 27 4.27 -0.44 9.42
N PHE A 28 3.59 0.32 8.57
CA PHE A 28 4.14 1.53 7.96
C PHE A 28 3.03 2.50 7.50
N ASP A 29 3.43 3.68 7.03
CA ASP A 29 2.52 4.75 6.57
C ASP A 29 1.43 5.06 7.61
N TYR A 30 1.89 5.34 8.84
CA TYR A 30 1.02 5.68 9.97
C TYR A 30 0.32 7.03 9.74
N ALA A 31 -0.97 7.06 10.01
CA ALA A 31 -1.78 8.27 9.96
C ALA A 31 -2.78 8.29 11.11
N LYS A 32 -3.18 9.49 11.53
CA LYS A 32 -4.29 9.67 12.45
C LYS A 32 -5.61 9.64 11.67
N ASN A 33 -6.60 8.97 12.22
CA ASN A 33 -7.96 8.93 11.71
C ASN A 33 -8.92 9.32 12.82
N GLU A 34 -9.77 10.32 12.57
CA GLU A 34 -10.83 10.68 13.51
C GLU A 34 -12.06 9.80 13.24
N ILE A 35 -12.55 9.12 14.27
CA ILE A 35 -13.76 8.32 14.22
C ILE A 35 -14.77 8.82 15.24
N THR A 36 -16.06 8.62 14.94
CA THR A 36 -17.14 8.92 15.88
C THR A 36 -17.69 7.60 16.42
N VAL A 37 -17.58 7.39 17.72
CA VAL A 37 -18.12 6.21 18.42
C VAL A 37 -19.11 6.71 19.45
N GLU A 38 -20.38 6.29 19.34
CA GLU A 38 -21.46 6.67 20.27
C GLU A 38 -21.63 8.20 20.45
N GLY A 39 -21.31 8.98 19.41
CA GLY A 39 -21.41 10.44 19.43
C GLY A 39 -20.16 11.16 19.96
N GLU A 40 -19.17 10.43 20.47
CA GLU A 40 -17.88 10.96 20.88
C GLU A 40 -16.84 10.83 19.77
N LYS A 41 -16.09 11.91 19.53
CA LYS A 41 -14.92 11.88 18.63
C LYS A 41 -13.76 11.19 19.34
N ARG A 42 -13.17 10.18 18.68
CA ARG A 42 -11.96 9.49 19.12
C ARG A 42 -10.92 9.50 18.01
N GLU A 43 -9.65 9.61 18.39
CA GLU A 43 -8.54 9.44 17.45
C GLU A 43 -8.11 7.97 17.42
N GLN A 44 -7.99 7.42 16.22
CA GLN A 44 -7.35 6.13 15.97
C GLN A 44 -6.08 6.31 15.15
N LEU A 45 -5.09 5.46 15.43
CA LEU A 45 -3.93 5.30 14.59
C LEU A 45 -4.24 4.25 13.52
N VAL A 46 -4.10 4.62 12.24
CA VAL A 46 -4.21 3.70 11.12
C VAL A 46 -2.84 3.53 10.46
N CYS A 47 -2.50 2.31 10.07
CA CYS A 47 -1.29 2.02 9.31
C CYS A 47 -1.53 0.92 8.28
N GLU A 48 -0.60 0.78 7.35
CA GLU A 48 -0.51 -0.39 6.49
C GLU A 48 0.08 -1.55 7.27
N ASN A 49 -0.56 -2.71 7.17
CA ASN A 49 -0.08 -3.97 7.71
C ASN A 49 0.10 -5.00 6.59
N VAL A 50 1.31 -5.54 6.48
CA VAL A 50 1.67 -6.55 5.48
C VAL A 50 2.44 -7.67 6.15
N ASN A 51 2.08 -8.90 5.81
CA ASN A 51 2.79 -10.10 6.23
C ASN A 51 3.61 -10.63 5.06
N ALA A 52 4.93 -10.64 5.21
CA ALA A 52 5.85 -11.24 4.25
C ALA A 52 6.31 -12.61 4.76
N SER A 53 6.28 -13.61 3.87
CA SER A 53 6.78 -14.97 4.15
C SER A 53 8.29 -15.11 3.90
N GLY A 54 8.89 -14.10 3.27
CA GLY A 54 10.29 -14.05 2.87
C GLY A 54 11.00 -12.82 3.44
N ARG A 55 12.32 -12.81 3.31
CA ARG A 55 13.21 -11.79 3.90
C ARG A 55 14.12 -11.11 2.88
N THR A 56 14.01 -11.49 1.61
CA THR A 56 14.72 -10.81 0.53
C THR A 56 13.98 -9.54 0.13
N TYR A 57 14.71 -8.62 -0.50
CA TYR A 57 14.14 -7.39 -1.04
C TYR A 57 12.94 -7.68 -1.96
N GLU A 58 13.10 -8.64 -2.87
CA GLU A 58 12.11 -9.01 -3.87
C GLU A 58 10.84 -9.57 -3.23
N GLU A 59 10.99 -10.43 -2.21
CA GLU A 59 9.87 -11.01 -1.47
C GLU A 59 9.10 -9.95 -0.67
N LEU A 60 9.81 -9.02 -0.02
CA LEU A 60 9.20 -7.92 0.73
C LEU A 60 8.42 -6.98 -0.20
N VAL A 61 9.04 -6.55 -1.31
CA VAL A 61 8.36 -5.72 -2.32
C VAL A 61 7.14 -6.45 -2.89
N SER A 62 7.30 -7.73 -3.22
CA SER A 62 6.19 -8.54 -3.74
C SER A 62 5.04 -8.64 -2.75
N ALA A 63 5.31 -8.88 -1.46
CA ALA A 63 4.29 -8.93 -0.42
C ALA A 63 3.53 -7.61 -0.29
N ILE A 64 4.26 -6.48 -0.23
CA ILE A 64 3.64 -5.14 -0.07
C ILE A 64 2.80 -4.75 -1.29
N VAL A 65 3.28 -5.04 -2.50
CA VAL A 65 2.55 -4.73 -3.73
C VAL A 65 1.31 -5.62 -3.85
N THR A 66 1.46 -6.93 -3.62
CA THR A 66 0.38 -7.91 -3.82
C THR A 66 -0.74 -7.74 -2.80
N ASP A 67 -0.43 -7.31 -1.58
CA ASP A 67 -1.42 -7.01 -0.55
C ASP A 67 -2.43 -5.92 -0.98
N ARG A 68 -1.97 -4.87 -1.67
CA ARG A 68 -2.85 -3.79 -2.18
C ARG A 68 -3.36 -4.05 -3.60
N TYR A 69 -2.53 -4.65 -4.44
CA TYR A 69 -2.81 -4.94 -5.84
C TYR A 69 -2.58 -6.42 -6.12
N SER A 70 -3.66 -7.21 -6.08
CA SER A 70 -3.65 -8.61 -6.49
C SER A 70 -3.14 -8.78 -7.93
N ALA A 71 -2.82 -10.01 -8.34
CA ALA A 71 -2.42 -10.31 -9.71
C ALA A 71 -3.44 -9.77 -10.73
N ASP A 72 -4.71 -10.14 -10.55
CA ASP A 72 -5.81 -9.72 -11.43
C ASP A 72 -5.96 -8.20 -11.47
N ARG A 73 -5.84 -7.52 -10.32
CA ARG A 73 -5.92 -6.06 -10.27
C ARG A 73 -4.76 -5.41 -11.01
N ARG A 74 -3.55 -5.94 -10.91
CA ARG A 74 -2.39 -5.43 -11.65
C ARG A 74 -2.56 -5.61 -13.15
N GLU A 75 -3.06 -6.77 -13.57
CA GLU A 75 -3.36 -7.06 -14.97
C GLU A 75 -4.40 -6.08 -15.53
N ALA A 76 -5.48 -5.84 -14.79
CA ALA A 76 -6.49 -4.83 -15.15
C ALA A 76 -5.89 -3.42 -15.27
N VAL A 77 -5.07 -2.99 -14.30
CA VAL A 77 -4.38 -1.69 -14.36
C VAL A 77 -3.51 -1.56 -15.60
N PHE A 78 -2.79 -2.63 -15.99
CA PHE A 78 -1.95 -2.62 -17.18
C PHE A 78 -2.77 -2.62 -18.47
N ALA A 79 -3.84 -3.39 -18.54
CA ALA A 79 -4.75 -3.40 -19.69
C ALA A 79 -5.41 -2.02 -19.90
N ASN A 80 -5.93 -1.43 -18.81
CA ASN A 80 -6.50 -0.09 -18.79
C ASN A 80 -5.47 0.96 -19.26
N TYR A 81 -4.22 0.84 -18.81
CA TYR A 81 -3.15 1.76 -19.22
C TYR A 81 -2.81 1.65 -20.70
N GLU A 82 -2.74 0.44 -21.26
CA GLU A 82 -2.48 0.25 -22.68
C GLU A 82 -3.63 0.79 -23.54
N GLU A 83 -4.89 0.55 -23.14
CA GLU A 83 -6.05 1.14 -23.82
C GLU A 83 -6.05 2.68 -23.74
N ALA A 84 -5.69 3.23 -22.57
CA ALA A 84 -5.59 4.68 -22.37
C ALA A 84 -4.46 5.35 -23.17
N LYS A 85 -3.48 4.58 -23.64
CA LYS A 85 -2.43 5.05 -24.56
C LYS A 85 -2.83 4.95 -26.03
N ASP A 86 -3.83 4.12 -26.35
CA ASP A 86 -4.34 4.01 -27.70
C ASP A 86 -5.22 5.22 -28.03
N GLU A 87 -4.68 6.13 -28.84
CA GLU A 87 -5.40 7.32 -29.30
C GLU A 87 -6.63 6.98 -30.16
N THR A 88 -6.71 5.76 -30.70
CA THR A 88 -7.83 5.28 -31.51
C THR A 88 -8.93 4.59 -30.70
N SER A 89 -8.68 4.35 -29.40
CA SER A 89 -9.70 3.79 -28.50
C SER A 89 -10.89 4.73 -28.33
N GLU A 90 -12.08 4.13 -28.19
CA GLU A 90 -13.36 4.83 -27.95
C GLU A 90 -13.50 5.40 -26.52
N LEU A 91 -12.44 5.34 -25.71
CA LEU A 91 -12.41 5.94 -24.37
C LEU A 91 -12.72 7.43 -24.42
N THR A 92 -13.66 7.85 -23.58
CA THR A 92 -13.86 9.27 -23.28
C THR A 92 -12.62 9.85 -22.60
N GLU A 93 -12.42 11.16 -22.73
CA GLU A 93 -11.30 11.87 -22.08
C GLU A 93 -11.27 11.63 -20.56
N VAL A 94 -12.45 11.64 -19.91
CA VAL A 94 -12.58 11.37 -18.48
C VAL A 94 -12.10 9.97 -18.12
N LYS A 95 -12.50 8.95 -18.89
CA LYS A 95 -12.11 7.56 -18.61
C LYS A 95 -10.63 7.31 -18.90
N ARG A 96 -10.10 7.93 -19.95
CA ARG A 96 -8.67 7.93 -20.27
C ARG A 96 -7.85 8.52 -19.11
N ALA A 97 -8.26 9.67 -18.58
CA ALA A 97 -7.61 10.28 -17.43
C ALA A 97 -7.68 9.39 -16.17
N GLU A 98 -8.81 8.71 -15.94
CA GLU A 98 -8.96 7.75 -14.84
C GLU A 98 -7.95 6.60 -14.94
N TYR A 99 -7.82 5.98 -16.11
CA TYR A 99 -6.89 4.86 -16.34
C TYR A 99 -5.42 5.28 -16.22
N LEU A 100 -5.07 6.45 -16.76
CA LEU A 100 -3.72 7.01 -16.60
C LEU A 100 -3.41 7.28 -15.11
N LYS A 101 -4.39 7.79 -14.37
CA LYS A 101 -4.25 8.01 -12.93
C LYS A 101 -4.09 6.68 -12.18
N GLU A 102 -4.88 5.67 -12.51
CA GLU A 102 -4.80 4.35 -11.86
C GLU A 102 -3.39 3.74 -12.01
N TYR A 103 -2.81 3.82 -13.21
CA TYR A 103 -1.44 3.38 -13.46
C TYR A 103 -0.41 4.21 -12.68
N SER A 104 -0.57 5.53 -12.65
CA SER A 104 0.31 6.43 -11.89
C SER A 104 0.28 6.11 -10.39
N ASP A 105 -0.91 5.91 -9.82
CA ASP A 105 -1.09 5.55 -8.42
C ASP A 105 -0.45 4.19 -8.11
N PHE A 106 -0.60 3.21 -9.01
CA PHE A 106 0.06 1.91 -8.90
C PHE A 106 1.59 2.04 -8.92
N GLN A 107 2.16 2.82 -9.83
CA GLN A 107 3.61 3.04 -9.86
C GLN A 107 4.13 3.79 -8.63
N ALA A 108 3.37 4.76 -8.13
CA ALA A 108 3.71 5.45 -6.88
C ALA A 108 3.72 4.47 -5.70
N TRP A 109 2.72 3.59 -5.61
CA TRP A 109 2.70 2.54 -4.59
C TRP A 109 3.88 1.57 -4.72
N ARG A 110 4.24 1.16 -5.94
CA ARG A 110 5.42 0.31 -6.16
C ARG A 110 6.72 0.98 -5.70
N LYS A 111 6.89 2.28 -5.92
CA LYS A 111 8.05 3.03 -5.41
C LYS A 111 8.06 3.03 -3.89
N ARG A 112 6.92 3.33 -3.26
CA ARG A 112 6.80 3.27 -1.79
C ARG A 112 7.11 1.88 -1.22
N ALA A 113 6.60 0.82 -1.85
CA ALA A 113 6.89 -0.56 -1.46
C ALA A 113 8.39 -0.87 -1.47
N LYS A 114 9.15 -0.33 -2.44
CA LYS A 114 10.61 -0.49 -2.53
C LYS A 114 11.34 0.26 -1.43
N GLU A 115 10.90 1.47 -1.09
CA GLU A 115 11.45 2.25 0.03
C GLU A 115 11.23 1.50 1.34
N VAL A 116 10.00 1.06 1.59
CA VAL A 116 9.63 0.29 2.78
C VAL A 116 10.46 -0.99 2.85
N ALA A 117 10.61 -1.74 1.76
CA ALA A 117 11.43 -2.95 1.74
C ALA A 117 12.90 -2.68 2.13
N ASN A 118 13.49 -1.56 1.66
CA ASN A 118 14.84 -1.16 2.06
C ASN A 118 14.92 -0.81 3.56
N GLU A 119 13.94 -0.06 4.08
CA GLU A 119 13.86 0.25 5.51
C GLU A 119 13.73 -1.02 6.37
N VAL A 120 12.97 -2.02 5.89
CA VAL A 120 12.81 -3.31 6.57
C VAL A 120 14.12 -4.07 6.58
N LEU A 121 14.80 -4.18 5.44
CA LEU A 121 16.08 -4.89 5.35
C LEU A 121 17.17 -4.30 6.25
N ALA A 122 17.14 -2.98 6.47
CA ALA A 122 18.05 -2.34 7.41
C ALA A 122 17.77 -2.67 8.89
N LYS A 123 16.60 -3.27 9.19
CA LYS A 123 16.13 -3.61 10.54
C LYS A 123 16.05 -5.12 10.80
N LEU A 124 16.23 -5.96 9.77
CA LEU A 124 16.29 -7.42 9.86
C LEU A 124 17.69 -7.90 10.24
#